data_AF-A0A925X0G4-F1
#
_entry.id   AF-A0A925X0G4-F1
#
_cell.length_a   1.000
_cell.length_b   1.000
_cell.length_c   1.000
_cell.angle_alpha   90.00
_cell.angle_beta   90.00
_cell.angle_gamma   90.00
#
_symmetry.space_group_name_H-M   'P 1'
#
loop_
_entity.id
_entity.type
_entity.pdbx_description
1 polymer ?
#
loop_
_entity_poly.entity_id
_entity_poly.type
_entity_poly.pdbx_seq_one_letter_code
_entity_poly.pdbx_strand_id
1 'polypeptide(L)'
;RGNQPVYSQSAMLTINGTQIQNATNQAKVDEKTGEIVFENMNSNVPGVTITRRIFVDAREGYLRYIDIFHNSAQQEQSLAYTLQSNLNYGVTAANYIIEPGGKARQLGWAAATPAGRGAVEMFAGKGGKIIPTLNWQQGSNFIQANLQLSIPAGKDVALMHLHATTPTPEAGAQTMLALRESKILANVPADVRRAIVNFNVGSAFLGDREVLRGDVLDVVELRGGDQLKGTIKEPALKLATFYGEINLPTDKVLGLLNVGQFRPRQLIVSSDGEVFGGRLSKDTIELELSSGQTTQVPLSQIVRIGWRKRATESDDPMAAPDKPMLALRSGDRIAVEMPAQPIDVVTRYGLLKLQPQSVAAIAYASEDVGVHQIFLTDGSHFAGLVTGEQFQFKLAGGAGGQAVSLPASSLSRLQIVKGDSDPDETAPTMVLSNDDLLVGALVGELKLDTAFDTITLNAPEIKSLARAKDGGTDVQIELWDQSRVSGNLQAQELACALASGITIKVPVMMIEQYTQPLPQPSSAMIERIKSLVGELAADDWKQRERAESQLASMGIAVVNTLKEMRTGVGPEAQQRIDSVLRQVEAKKSKTNVATPAAGDE
;
A
#
# COMPACT_ATOMS: atom_id res chain seq x y z
N ARG A 1 6.82 35.11 35.99
CA ARG A 1 6.58 33.72 36.48
C ARG A 1 7.69 32.85 35.89
N GLY A 2 8.34 32.04 36.73
CA GLY A 2 9.73 31.56 36.56
C GLY A 2 10.07 30.87 35.23
N ASN A 3 11.17 31.33 34.64
CA ASN A 3 11.71 30.97 33.34
C ASN A 3 12.54 29.67 33.43
N GLN A 4 11.91 28.53 33.76
CA GLN A 4 12.57 27.22 33.81
C GLN A 4 12.24 26.42 32.53
N PRO A 5 13.01 26.60 31.43
CA PRO A 5 12.76 25.88 30.19
C PRO A 5 13.01 24.39 30.40
N VAL A 6 12.03 23.53 30.06
CA VAL A 6 12.18 22.07 30.16
C VAL A 6 13.16 21.55 29.11
N TYR A 7 13.03 22.02 27.87
CA TYR A 7 13.92 21.72 26.77
C TYR A 7 15.07 22.72 26.73
N SER A 8 16.31 22.23 26.62
CA SER A 8 17.46 23.04 26.23
C SER A 8 17.58 23.09 24.71
N GLN A 9 17.30 21.96 24.06
CA GLN A 9 17.22 21.79 22.60
C GLN A 9 16.16 20.72 22.31
N SER A 10 15.39 20.89 21.25
CA SER A 10 14.42 19.87 20.83
C SER A 10 14.53 19.61 19.34
N ALA A 11 14.18 18.38 18.95
CA ALA A 11 14.07 17.96 17.56
C ALA A 11 15.35 18.18 16.71
N MET A 12 16.53 18.01 17.31
CA MET A 12 17.79 18.01 16.56
C MET A 12 17.78 16.85 15.56
N LEU A 13 17.87 17.20 14.28
CA LEU A 13 17.80 16.24 13.19
C LEU A 13 19.20 15.77 12.78
N THR A 14 19.35 14.45 12.70
CA THR A 14 20.50 13.79 12.09
C THR A 14 20.02 12.75 11.07
N ILE A 15 20.76 12.62 9.97
CA ILE A 15 20.51 11.63 8.92
C ILE A 15 21.77 10.78 8.77
N ASN A 16 21.61 9.46 8.85
CA ASN A 16 22.71 8.51 8.79
C ASN A 16 23.85 8.88 9.76
N GLY A 17 23.47 9.28 10.98
CA GLY A 17 24.39 9.68 12.05
C GLY A 17 25.07 11.05 11.88
N THR A 18 24.78 11.78 10.80
CA THR A 18 25.37 13.10 10.53
C THR A 18 24.36 14.21 10.80
N GLN A 19 24.78 15.27 11.50
CA GLN A 19 23.95 16.44 11.71
C GLN A 19 23.76 17.23 10.41
N ILE A 20 22.53 17.69 10.19
CA ILE A 20 22.19 18.51 9.02
C ILE A 20 22.91 19.85 9.11
N GLN A 21 23.69 20.18 8.07
CA GLN A 21 24.35 21.46 7.96
C GLN A 21 23.42 22.46 7.29
N ASN A 22 22.92 23.43 8.06
CA ASN A 22 22.19 24.55 7.49
C ASN A 22 23.18 25.52 6.84
N ALA A 23 23.30 25.46 5.51
CA ALA A 23 24.16 26.36 4.74
C ALA A 23 23.74 27.84 4.87
N THR A 24 22.48 28.08 5.24
CA THR A 24 21.89 29.41 5.43
C THR A 24 20.83 29.33 6.53
N ASN A 25 21.04 30.02 7.66
CA ASN A 25 20.04 30.17 8.73
C ASN A 25 18.87 31.07 8.31
N GLN A 26 18.26 30.82 7.16
CA GLN A 26 17.12 31.58 6.67
C GLN A 26 15.87 30.71 6.81
N ALA A 27 14.98 31.15 7.70
CA ALA A 27 13.63 30.63 7.80
C ALA A 27 12.65 31.71 7.33
N LYS A 28 11.54 31.30 6.73
CA LYS A 28 10.43 32.20 6.38
C LYS A 28 9.18 31.78 7.12
N VAL A 29 8.26 32.72 7.33
CA VAL A 29 6.91 32.40 7.81
C VAL A 29 6.03 32.21 6.59
N ASP A 30 5.39 31.04 6.48
CA ASP A 30 4.33 30.80 5.50
C ASP A 30 3.10 31.64 5.91
N GLU A 31 2.79 32.66 5.13
CA GLU A 31 1.70 33.60 5.44
C GLU A 31 0.32 32.94 5.51
N LYS A 32 0.13 31.80 4.82
CA LYS A 32 -1.16 31.09 4.80
C LYS A 32 -1.33 30.19 6.01
N THR A 33 -0.27 29.47 6.39
CA THR A 33 -0.35 28.45 7.45
C THR A 33 0.17 28.93 8.80
N GLY A 34 0.92 30.03 8.83
CA GLY A 34 1.63 30.54 9.99
C GLY A 34 2.85 29.70 10.39
N GLU A 35 3.29 28.77 9.54
CA GLU A 35 4.41 27.88 9.82
C GLU A 35 5.75 28.57 9.56
N ILE A 36 6.74 28.28 10.40
CA ILE A 36 8.13 28.63 10.15
C ILE A 36 8.71 27.54 9.24
N VAL A 37 9.21 27.91 8.07
CA VAL A 37 9.71 27.00 7.04
C VAL A 37 11.20 27.21 6.83
N PHE A 38 11.97 26.14 7.00
CA PHE A 38 13.38 26.01 6.62
C PHE A 38 13.43 25.18 5.35
N GLU A 39 13.77 25.79 4.23
CA GLU A 39 13.84 25.12 2.92
C GLU A 39 15.28 24.75 2.59
N ASN A 40 15.45 23.74 1.73
CA ASN A 40 16.74 23.34 1.18
C ASN A 40 17.82 23.08 2.24
N MET A 41 17.43 22.46 3.36
CA MET A 41 18.38 21.95 4.33
C MET A 41 19.16 20.80 3.69
N ASN A 42 20.48 20.95 3.58
CA ASN A 42 21.34 20.00 2.90
C ASN A 42 21.54 18.75 3.76
N SER A 43 21.09 17.61 3.25
CA SER A 43 21.45 16.32 3.84
C SER A 43 22.85 15.90 3.39
N ASN A 44 23.48 15.01 4.16
CA ASN A 44 24.71 14.32 3.78
C ASN A 44 24.48 13.22 2.73
N VAL A 45 23.22 12.97 2.33
CA VAL A 45 22.86 11.95 1.35
C VAL A 45 22.71 12.61 -0.03
N PRO A 46 23.51 12.20 -1.03
CA PRO A 46 23.44 12.77 -2.37
C PRO A 46 22.03 12.71 -2.95
N GLY A 47 21.57 13.82 -3.52
CA GLY A 47 20.25 13.92 -4.15
C GLY A 47 19.08 14.06 -3.17
N VAL A 48 19.32 14.09 -1.85
CA VAL A 48 18.26 14.30 -0.85
C VAL A 48 18.34 15.69 -0.23
N THR A 49 17.26 16.46 -0.36
CA THR A 49 17.08 17.75 0.30
C THR A 49 15.97 17.69 1.32
N ILE A 50 16.08 18.47 2.40
CA ILE A 50 15.12 18.47 3.50
C ILE A 50 14.45 19.83 3.61
N THR A 51 13.13 19.85 3.80
CA THR A 51 12.37 21.04 4.18
C THR A 51 11.71 20.79 5.53
N ARG A 52 11.97 21.64 6.52
CA ARG A 52 11.36 21.55 7.85
C ARG A 52 10.32 22.64 8.04
N ARG A 53 9.08 22.26 8.36
CA ARG A 53 7.98 23.16 8.71
C ARG A 53 7.69 23.05 10.20
N ILE A 54 7.60 24.18 10.90
CA ILE A 54 7.33 24.24 12.33
C ILE A 54 6.09 25.06 12.58
N PHE A 55 5.12 24.49 13.27
CA PHE A 55 3.91 25.17 13.73
C PHE A 55 3.88 25.26 15.25
N VAL A 56 3.50 26.43 15.77
CA VAL A 56 3.32 26.66 17.21
C VAL A 56 1.84 26.75 17.52
N ASP A 57 1.27 25.73 18.13
CA ASP A 57 -0.11 25.76 18.62
C ASP A 57 -0.10 26.22 20.08
N ALA A 58 -0.11 27.55 20.27
CA ALA A 58 -0.13 28.14 21.61
C ALA A 58 -1.41 27.82 22.40
N ARG A 59 -2.51 27.47 21.71
CA ARG A 59 -3.80 27.18 22.35
C ARG A 59 -3.80 25.79 22.96
N GLU A 60 -3.31 24.81 22.23
CA GLU A 60 -3.24 23.41 22.68
C GLU A 60 -1.89 23.09 23.37
N GLY A 61 -0.91 23.99 23.29
CA GLY A 61 0.34 23.90 24.04
C GLY A 61 1.38 22.95 23.45
N TYR A 62 1.42 22.78 22.13
CA TYR A 62 2.40 21.93 21.44
C TYR A 62 3.09 22.64 20.27
N LEU A 63 4.24 22.09 19.88
CA LEU A 63 4.95 22.38 18.63
C LEU A 63 4.77 21.20 17.69
N ARG A 64 4.41 21.46 16.44
CA ARG A 64 4.40 20.44 15.38
C ARG A 64 5.55 20.71 14.42
N TYR A 65 6.30 19.67 14.12
CA TYR A 65 7.33 19.66 13.11
C TYR A 65 6.91 18.73 11.99
N ILE A 66 7.18 19.13 10.75
CA ILE A 66 7.06 18.28 9.58
C ILE A 66 8.35 18.39 8.78
N ASP A 67 9.08 17.28 8.71
CA ASP A 67 10.30 17.16 7.92
C ASP A 67 9.98 16.46 6.62
N ILE A 68 10.12 17.18 5.50
CA ILE A 68 9.84 16.73 4.14
C ILE A 68 11.18 16.41 3.48
N PHE A 69 11.30 15.19 2.97
CA PHE A 69 12.48 14.67 2.29
C PHE A 69 12.16 14.53 0.81
N HIS A 70 12.88 15.27 -0.02
CA HIS A 70 12.78 15.18 -1.48
C HIS A 70 13.96 14.37 -2.00
N ASN A 71 13.69 13.28 -2.73
CA ASN A 71 14.71 12.48 -3.40
C ASN A 71 14.76 12.83 -4.89
N SER A 72 15.77 13.60 -5.29
CA SER A 72 16.02 13.95 -6.70
C SER A 72 16.85 12.91 -7.46
N ALA A 73 17.32 11.85 -6.80
CA ALA A 73 18.04 10.77 -7.45
C ALA A 73 17.08 9.88 -8.28
N GLN A 74 17.66 9.15 -9.24
CA GLN A 74 16.93 8.20 -10.08
C GLN A 74 16.63 6.86 -9.38
N GLN A 75 17.12 6.68 -8.15
CA GLN A 75 16.94 5.47 -7.35
C GLN A 75 16.36 5.80 -5.97
N GLU A 76 15.70 4.84 -5.36
CA GLU A 76 15.21 4.93 -3.99
C GLU A 76 16.35 5.22 -2.99
N GLN A 77 16.08 6.05 -1.98
CA GLN A 77 17.02 6.37 -0.92
C GLN A 77 16.48 5.85 0.43
N SER A 78 17.33 5.16 1.18
CA SER A 78 17.03 4.68 2.53
C SER A 78 17.79 5.52 3.56
N LEU A 79 17.06 6.17 4.47
CA LEU A 79 17.59 7.08 5.46
C LEU A 79 17.35 6.55 6.88
N ALA A 80 18.41 6.50 7.68
CA ALA A 80 18.30 6.40 9.13
C ALA A 80 18.05 7.81 9.69
N TYR A 81 16.78 8.08 9.99
CA TYR A 81 16.32 9.36 10.53
C TYR A 81 16.36 9.32 12.06
N THR A 82 17.10 10.25 12.64
CA THR A 82 17.27 10.30 14.09
C THR A 82 16.97 11.71 14.60
N LEU A 83 15.98 11.80 15.49
CA LEU A 83 15.68 13.00 16.25
C LEU A 83 16.26 12.89 17.65
N GLN A 84 16.85 13.97 18.10
CA GLN A 84 17.40 14.10 19.44
C GLN A 84 16.81 15.32 20.14
N SER A 85 16.48 15.15 21.41
CA SER A 85 16.10 16.25 22.30
C SER A 85 16.94 16.22 23.56
N ASN A 86 17.29 17.42 24.03
CA ASN A 86 18.03 17.64 25.26
C ASN A 86 17.14 18.40 26.26
N LEU A 87 17.03 17.88 27.48
CA LEU A 87 16.33 18.50 28.61
C LEU A 87 17.31 19.23 29.53
N ASN A 88 16.83 20.23 30.27
CA ASN A 88 17.68 20.96 31.22
C ASN A 88 17.87 20.27 32.58
N TYR A 89 17.02 19.30 32.93
CA TYR A 89 16.92 18.80 34.32
C TYR A 89 17.05 17.28 34.46
N GLY A 90 17.27 16.56 33.37
CA GLY A 90 17.36 15.11 33.35
C GLY A 90 15.99 14.44 33.45
N VAL A 91 15.93 13.21 32.96
CA VAL A 91 14.74 12.36 33.06
C VAL A 91 14.76 11.63 34.41
N THR A 92 13.75 11.83 35.25
CA THR A 92 13.60 11.04 36.49
C THR A 92 12.82 9.75 36.26
N ALA A 93 11.80 9.80 35.40
CA ALA A 93 10.98 8.68 34.98
C ALA A 93 10.33 9.00 33.62
N ALA A 94 10.01 7.99 32.82
CA ALA A 94 9.25 8.16 31.60
C ALA A 94 8.26 7.02 31.35
N ASN A 95 7.16 7.37 30.68
CA ASN A 95 6.15 6.45 30.19
C ASN A 95 6.15 6.51 28.66
N TYR A 96 6.02 5.35 28.02
CA TYR A 96 5.74 5.30 26.59
C TYR A 96 4.28 5.65 26.32
N ILE A 97 4.03 6.39 25.25
CA ILE A 97 2.71 6.63 24.72
C ILE A 97 2.38 5.46 23.81
N ILE A 98 1.52 4.56 24.29
CA ILE A 98 1.13 3.34 23.56
C ILE A 98 -0.18 3.59 22.82
N GLU A 99 -0.26 3.12 21.59
CA GLU A 99 -1.49 3.16 20.81
C GLU A 99 -2.63 2.38 21.51
N PRO A 100 -3.82 2.98 21.70
CA PRO A 100 -4.96 2.31 22.29
C PRO A 100 -5.59 1.28 21.33
N GLY A 101 -5.96 0.11 21.84
CA GLY A 101 -6.81 -0.85 21.11
C GLY A 101 -6.13 -1.67 20.00
N GLY A 102 -4.81 -1.64 19.87
CA GLY A 102 -4.06 -2.37 18.83
C GLY A 102 -2.87 -3.18 19.35
N LYS A 103 -1.95 -3.53 18.43
CA LYS A 103 -0.60 -3.99 18.81
C LYS A 103 0.03 -2.89 19.67
N ALA A 104 0.73 -3.24 20.75
CA ALA A 104 1.34 -2.28 21.68
C ALA A 104 2.49 -1.48 21.03
N ARG A 105 2.14 -0.57 20.11
CA ARG A 105 3.07 0.27 19.35
C ARG A 105 3.39 1.52 20.16
N GLN A 106 4.68 1.79 20.31
CA GLN A 106 5.19 2.98 20.99
C GLN A 106 5.15 4.16 20.01
N LEU A 107 4.22 5.08 20.23
CA LEU A 107 4.04 6.27 19.38
C LEU A 107 4.93 7.43 19.80
N GLY A 108 5.32 7.45 21.07
CA GLY A 108 6.04 8.55 21.69
C GLY A 108 6.35 8.26 23.15
N TRP A 109 6.71 9.29 23.88
CA TRP A 109 7.04 9.20 25.30
C TRP A 109 6.63 10.48 26.05
N ALA A 110 6.50 10.33 27.37
CA ALA A 110 6.29 11.42 28.29
C ALA A 110 7.14 11.19 29.53
N ALA A 111 7.86 12.19 30.01
CA ALA A 111 8.77 12.05 31.15
C ALA A 111 8.67 13.15 32.18
N ALA A 112 8.97 12.77 33.42
CA ALA A 112 9.09 13.67 34.54
C ALA A 112 10.50 14.25 34.59
N THR A 113 10.57 15.53 34.96
CA THR A 113 11.83 16.21 35.24
C THR A 113 11.82 16.77 36.67
N PRO A 114 12.99 16.96 37.30
CA PRO A 114 13.11 17.60 38.62
C PRO A 114 12.51 19.01 38.72
N ALA A 115 12.28 19.69 37.59
CA ALA A 115 11.63 21.00 37.56
C ALA A 115 10.11 20.95 37.79
N GLY A 116 9.53 19.77 38.07
CA GLY A 116 8.10 19.62 38.31
C GLY A 116 7.24 19.83 37.05
N ARG A 117 7.85 19.72 35.87
CA ARG A 117 7.18 19.73 34.57
C ARG A 117 7.62 18.51 33.76
N GLY A 118 6.70 17.97 32.98
CA GLY A 118 6.96 16.89 32.06
C GLY A 118 7.36 17.34 30.66
N ALA A 119 8.25 16.59 30.02
CA ALA A 119 8.54 16.64 28.60
C ALA A 119 7.71 15.57 27.89
N VAL A 120 7.16 15.88 26.71
CA VAL A 120 6.30 14.96 25.96
C VAL A 120 6.61 15.09 24.47
N GLU A 121 6.90 13.97 23.82
CA GLU A 121 7.11 13.96 22.37
C GLU A 121 6.40 12.76 21.73
N MET A 122 5.74 13.01 20.60
CA MET A 122 5.04 11.99 19.81
C MET A 122 5.58 11.98 18.39
N PHE A 123 6.05 10.83 17.91
CA PHE A 123 6.72 10.68 16.62
C PHE A 123 5.94 9.81 15.63
N ALA A 124 4.81 9.24 16.04
CA ALA A 124 3.88 8.56 15.15
C ALA A 124 2.44 8.78 15.62
N GLY A 125 1.51 8.77 14.66
CA GLY A 125 0.06 8.80 14.91
C GLY A 125 -0.54 7.41 14.98
N LYS A 126 -1.82 7.34 15.36
CA LYS A 126 -2.57 6.08 15.33
C LYS A 126 -2.62 5.58 13.88
N GLY A 127 -2.40 4.29 13.67
CA GLY A 127 -2.37 3.72 12.31
C GLY A 127 -1.13 4.09 11.46
N GLY A 128 -0.15 4.83 11.97
CA GLY A 128 1.05 5.22 11.21
C GLY A 128 1.85 4.02 10.69
N LYS A 129 2.45 4.14 9.49
CA LYS A 129 3.26 3.07 8.87
C LYS A 129 4.64 2.95 9.50
N ILE A 130 5.24 4.08 9.87
CA ILE A 130 6.57 4.14 10.48
C ILE A 130 6.40 4.44 11.97
N ILE A 131 7.03 3.60 12.80
CA ILE A 131 6.98 3.67 14.26
C ILE A 131 8.40 3.93 14.79
N PRO A 132 8.60 4.86 15.73
CA PRO A 132 9.92 5.15 16.28
C PRO A 132 10.45 4.02 17.16
N THR A 133 11.77 3.90 17.21
CA THR A 133 12.49 3.27 18.32
C THR A 133 12.97 4.37 19.26
N LEU A 134 12.55 4.32 20.52
CA LEU A 134 12.80 5.36 21.51
C LEU A 134 13.87 4.94 22.50
N ASN A 135 14.88 5.78 22.70
CA ASN A 135 15.98 5.57 23.62
C ASN A 135 16.07 6.73 24.60
N TRP A 136 15.98 6.43 25.89
CA TRP A 136 16.20 7.37 26.99
C TRP A 136 16.80 6.63 28.18
N GLN A 137 17.42 7.37 29.10
CA GLN A 137 17.99 6.80 30.33
C GLN A 137 17.68 7.71 31.52
N GLN A 138 17.39 7.10 32.68
CA GLN A 138 17.18 7.84 33.92
C GLN A 138 18.45 8.63 34.29
N GLY A 139 18.27 9.88 34.71
CA GLY A 139 19.34 10.83 35.00
C GLY A 139 19.98 11.46 33.76
N SER A 140 19.70 10.96 32.56
CA SER A 140 20.17 11.55 31.32
C SER A 140 19.32 12.74 30.91
N ASN A 141 19.96 13.75 30.31
CA ASN A 141 19.29 14.87 29.64
C ASN A 141 18.88 14.53 28.21
N PHE A 142 19.29 13.39 27.69
CA PHE A 142 19.23 13.06 26.27
C PHE A 142 18.13 12.05 25.97
N ILE A 143 17.38 12.33 24.91
CA ILE A 143 16.36 11.45 24.35
C ILE A 143 16.62 11.33 22.86
N GLN A 144 16.45 10.11 22.32
CA GLN A 144 16.57 9.87 20.91
C GLN A 144 15.40 9.05 20.38
N ALA A 145 14.87 9.46 19.24
CA ALA A 145 13.92 8.70 18.44
C ALA A 145 14.56 8.35 17.10
N ASN A 146 14.58 7.06 16.78
CA ASN A 146 15.15 6.52 15.55
C ASN A 146 14.01 5.99 14.66
N LEU A 147 14.00 6.39 13.39
CA LEU A 147 13.04 5.95 12.37
C LEU A 147 13.83 5.57 11.11
N GLN A 148 13.39 4.51 10.41
CA GLN A 148 13.92 4.17 9.09
C GLN A 148 12.95 4.70 8.03
N LEU A 149 13.47 5.46 7.06
CA LEU A 149 12.69 6.08 6.00
C LEU A 149 13.16 5.59 4.64
N SER A 150 12.24 5.16 3.78
CA SER A 150 12.51 4.89 2.36
C SER A 150 11.82 5.96 1.52
N ILE A 151 12.54 6.52 0.54
CA ILE A 151 12.08 7.61 -0.32
C ILE A 151 12.26 7.20 -1.78
N PRO A 152 11.16 6.90 -2.51
CA PRO A 152 11.25 6.54 -3.91
C PRO A 152 11.88 7.63 -4.77
N ALA A 153 12.43 7.23 -5.93
CA ALA A 153 13.05 8.15 -6.89
C ALA A 153 12.07 9.25 -7.34
N GLY A 154 12.52 10.51 -7.29
CA GLY A 154 11.71 11.66 -7.71
C GLY A 154 10.49 11.95 -6.83
N LYS A 155 10.41 11.40 -5.61
CA LYS A 155 9.25 11.57 -4.71
C LYS A 155 9.62 12.29 -3.42
N ASP A 156 8.57 12.78 -2.78
CA ASP A 156 8.61 13.36 -1.45
C ASP A 156 8.02 12.40 -0.42
N VAL A 157 8.68 12.30 0.73
CA VAL A 157 8.15 11.62 1.92
C VAL A 157 8.34 12.55 3.11
N ALA A 158 7.39 12.58 4.04
CA ALA A 158 7.44 13.44 5.20
C ALA A 158 7.26 12.68 6.52
N LEU A 159 7.91 13.18 7.58
CA LEU A 159 7.73 12.73 8.95
C LEU A 159 7.21 13.89 9.79
N MET A 160 6.11 13.67 10.50
CA MET A 160 5.58 14.64 11.46
C MET A 160 5.93 14.25 12.89
N HIS A 161 6.18 15.21 13.78
CA HIS A 161 6.29 14.92 15.21
C HIS A 161 5.84 16.10 16.08
N LEU A 162 5.36 15.80 17.28
CA LEU A 162 4.78 16.75 18.22
C LEU A 162 5.60 16.83 19.49
N HIS A 163 5.80 18.04 19.99
CA HIS A 163 6.60 18.32 21.18
C HIS A 163 5.78 19.21 22.11
N ALA A 164 5.66 18.84 23.38
CA ALA A 164 4.92 19.62 24.37
C ALA A 164 5.58 19.58 25.75
N THR A 165 5.05 20.39 26.65
CA THR A 165 5.37 20.34 28.08
C THR A 165 4.09 20.24 28.88
N THR A 166 4.05 19.36 29.87
CA THR A 166 2.86 19.12 30.69
C THR A 166 3.17 19.20 32.18
N PRO A 167 2.16 19.24 33.07
CA PRO A 167 2.39 19.18 34.51
C PRO A 167 2.97 17.82 34.94
N THR A 168 2.47 16.72 34.37
CA THR A 168 2.94 15.35 34.65
C THR A 168 3.09 14.53 33.37
N PRO A 169 3.86 13.43 33.40
CA PRO A 169 3.99 12.51 32.28
C PRO A 169 2.66 11.90 31.85
N GLU A 170 1.81 11.52 32.81
CA GLU A 170 0.51 10.89 32.56
C GLU A 170 -0.43 11.86 31.82
N ALA A 171 -0.48 13.12 32.27
CA ALA A 171 -1.23 14.17 31.59
C ALA A 171 -0.69 14.41 30.16
N GLY A 172 0.64 14.28 30.00
CA GLY A 172 1.31 14.33 28.71
C GLY A 172 0.85 13.25 27.74
N ALA A 173 0.93 12.00 28.16
CA ALA A 173 0.49 10.87 27.37
C ALA A 173 -1.00 10.96 27.01
N GLN A 174 -1.85 11.31 27.97
CA GLN A 174 -3.28 11.50 27.74
C GLN A 174 -3.57 12.64 26.75
N THR A 175 -2.87 13.77 26.88
CA THR A 175 -3.04 14.91 25.97
C THR A 175 -2.69 14.51 24.54
N MET A 176 -1.54 13.87 24.33
CA MET A 176 -1.11 13.43 22.99
C MET A 176 -2.08 12.42 22.37
N LEU A 177 -2.59 11.46 23.15
CA LEU A 177 -3.57 10.48 22.67
C LEU A 177 -4.96 11.08 22.37
N ALA A 178 -5.29 12.19 23.03
CA ALA A 178 -6.54 12.92 22.83
C ALA A 178 -6.49 13.89 21.63
N LEU A 179 -5.29 14.25 21.14
CA LEU A 179 -5.17 15.06 19.94
C LEU A 179 -5.71 14.27 18.74
N ARG A 180 -6.62 14.91 17.99
CA ARG A 180 -7.14 14.37 16.73
C ARG A 180 -6.18 14.73 15.60
N GLU A 181 -5.77 13.74 14.82
CA GLU A 181 -4.86 13.95 13.68
C GLU A 181 -5.41 15.00 12.71
N SER A 182 -6.72 15.02 12.48
CA SER A 182 -7.35 16.01 11.60
C SER A 182 -7.16 17.46 12.08
N LYS A 183 -7.18 17.70 13.40
CA LYS A 183 -6.92 19.00 14.01
C LYS A 183 -5.43 19.37 13.89
N ILE A 184 -4.54 18.40 14.16
CA ILE A 184 -3.09 18.58 14.01
C ILE A 184 -2.72 18.84 12.54
N LEU A 185 -3.49 18.38 11.57
CA LEU A 185 -3.20 18.52 10.14
C LEU A 185 -3.99 19.63 9.46
N ALA A 186 -4.87 20.35 10.18
CA ALA A 186 -5.84 21.27 9.59
C ALA A 186 -5.20 22.40 8.77
N ASN A 187 -4.04 22.90 9.19
CA ASN A 187 -3.28 23.96 8.50
C ASN A 187 -2.08 23.42 7.70
N VAL A 188 -1.95 22.10 7.52
CA VAL A 188 -0.88 21.51 6.72
C VAL A 188 -1.35 21.45 5.26
N PRO A 189 -0.57 21.91 4.27
CA PRO A 189 -0.94 21.81 2.85
C PRO A 189 -1.18 20.37 2.39
N ALA A 190 -2.07 20.15 1.43
CA ALA A 190 -2.57 18.83 1.06
C ALA A 190 -1.51 17.90 0.44
N ASP A 191 -0.61 18.46 -0.37
CA ASP A 191 0.59 17.81 -0.88
C ASP A 191 1.50 17.34 0.27
N VAL A 192 1.79 18.21 1.24
CA VAL A 192 2.59 17.86 2.43
C VAL A 192 1.88 16.79 3.25
N ARG A 193 0.56 16.92 3.48
CA ARG A 193 -0.22 15.91 4.21
C ARG A 193 -0.09 14.54 3.55
N ARG A 194 -0.21 14.45 2.22
CA ARG A 194 -0.08 13.18 1.49
C ARG A 194 1.31 12.55 1.59
N ALA A 195 2.35 13.36 1.77
CA ALA A 195 3.71 12.88 1.98
C ALA A 195 3.95 12.30 3.38
N ILE A 196 3.14 12.64 4.39
CA ILE A 196 3.35 12.19 5.78
C ILE A 196 3.08 10.68 5.90
N VAL A 197 4.09 9.92 6.31
CA VAL A 197 4.02 8.43 6.38
C VAL A 197 3.90 7.86 7.80
N ASN A 198 4.24 8.63 8.82
CA ASN A 198 4.20 8.21 10.22
C ASN A 198 2.91 8.60 10.96
N PHE A 199 1.96 9.26 10.29
CA PHE A 199 0.62 9.55 10.78
C PHE A 199 -0.42 9.12 9.76
N ASN A 200 -1.60 8.66 10.19
CA ASN A 200 -2.69 8.36 9.27
C ASN A 200 -3.35 9.65 8.78
N VAL A 201 -2.91 10.11 7.61
CA VAL A 201 -3.33 11.37 6.97
C VAL A 201 -4.47 11.20 5.97
N GLY A 202 -4.66 10.00 5.42
CA GLY A 202 -5.50 9.76 4.24
C GLY A 202 -6.97 9.49 4.54
N SER A 203 -7.34 9.40 5.81
CA SER A 203 -8.52 8.67 6.22
C SER A 203 -9.69 9.58 6.68
N ALA A 204 -9.38 10.82 7.06
CA ALA A 204 -10.39 11.79 7.47
C ALA A 204 -10.72 12.83 6.40
N PHE A 205 -10.06 12.81 5.24
CA PHE A 205 -10.19 13.83 4.21
C PHE A 205 -10.78 13.28 2.91
N LEU A 206 -11.69 14.05 2.33
CA LEU A 206 -12.15 13.88 0.96
C LEU A 206 -11.59 15.04 0.11
N GLY A 207 -10.51 14.76 -0.61
CA GLY A 207 -9.68 15.80 -1.22
C GLY A 207 -9.04 16.67 -0.13
N ASP A 208 -9.33 17.97 -0.14
CA ASP A 208 -8.77 18.92 0.83
C ASP A 208 -9.68 19.16 2.04
N ARG A 209 -10.82 18.47 2.13
CA ARG A 209 -11.84 18.72 3.14
C ARG A 209 -11.95 17.59 4.12
N GLU A 210 -11.84 17.92 5.39
CA GLU A 210 -12.08 16.96 6.47
C GLU A 210 -13.57 16.61 6.56
N VAL A 211 -13.85 15.32 6.71
CA VAL A 211 -15.16 14.77 7.04
C VAL A 211 -15.47 15.13 8.49
N LEU A 212 -16.34 16.11 8.70
CA LEU A 212 -16.79 16.52 10.02
C LEU A 212 -17.50 15.34 10.73
N ARG A 213 -17.23 15.15 12.02
CA ARG A 213 -17.91 14.15 12.87
C ARG A 213 -18.37 14.78 14.17
N GLY A 214 -19.61 14.50 14.53
CA GLY A 214 -20.14 14.80 15.86
C GLY A 214 -19.65 13.78 16.89
N ASP A 215 -19.49 14.20 18.13
CA ASP A 215 -19.18 13.28 19.23
C ASP A 215 -20.49 12.70 19.82
N VAL A 216 -21.26 13.57 20.49
CA VAL A 216 -22.55 13.21 21.11
C VAL A 216 -23.76 13.57 20.23
N LEU A 217 -23.68 14.74 19.58
CA LEU A 217 -24.74 15.29 18.72
C LEU A 217 -24.23 15.41 17.29
N ASP A 218 -25.14 15.42 16.33
CA ASP A 218 -24.84 15.77 14.95
C ASP A 218 -24.44 17.25 14.89
N VAL A 219 -23.57 17.59 13.94
CA VAL A 219 -23.01 18.94 13.79
C VAL A 219 -23.23 19.42 12.36
N VAL A 220 -23.82 20.60 12.22
CA VAL A 220 -23.98 21.30 10.94
C VAL A 220 -23.10 22.55 10.98
N GLU A 221 -22.11 22.62 10.09
CA GLU A 221 -21.23 23.78 9.95
C GLU A 221 -21.72 24.66 8.79
N LEU A 222 -21.96 25.93 9.07
CA LEU A 222 -22.45 26.91 8.12
C LEU A 222 -21.30 27.64 7.40
N ARG A 223 -21.59 28.26 6.25
CA ARG A 223 -20.61 29.05 5.47
C ARG A 223 -20.08 30.26 6.22
N GLY A 224 -20.83 30.76 7.21
CA GLY A 224 -20.39 31.81 8.12
C GLY A 224 -19.40 31.34 9.20
N GLY A 225 -19.13 30.03 9.30
CA GLY A 225 -18.29 29.43 10.35
C GLY A 225 -19.04 28.99 11.60
N ASP A 226 -20.32 29.37 11.73
CA ASP A 226 -21.17 28.94 12.83
C ASP A 226 -21.43 27.42 12.81
N GLN A 227 -21.52 26.83 14.00
CA GLN A 227 -21.87 25.42 14.17
C GLN A 227 -23.17 25.26 14.94
N LEU A 228 -24.11 24.55 14.34
CA LEU A 228 -25.35 24.10 14.99
C LEU A 228 -25.18 22.65 15.42
N LYS A 229 -25.59 22.32 16.65
CA LYS A 229 -25.52 20.96 17.20
C LYS A 229 -26.91 20.47 17.56
N GLY A 230 -27.24 19.26 17.16
CA GLY A 230 -28.58 18.69 17.34
C GLY A 230 -28.70 17.26 16.87
N THR A 231 -29.92 16.82 16.56
CA THR A 231 -30.23 15.53 15.95
C THR A 231 -30.86 15.78 14.58
N ILE A 232 -30.25 15.23 13.54
CA ILE A 232 -30.77 15.27 12.17
C ILE A 232 -31.97 14.33 12.08
N LYS A 233 -33.10 14.83 11.56
CA LYS A 233 -34.39 14.10 11.57
C LYS A 233 -34.68 13.32 10.30
N GLU A 234 -33.89 13.51 9.25
CA GLU A 234 -34.00 12.75 8.03
C GLU A 234 -33.75 11.26 8.29
N PRO A 235 -34.69 10.36 7.97
CA PRO A 235 -34.43 8.92 8.05
C PRO A 235 -33.51 8.43 6.93
N ALA A 236 -33.54 9.12 5.78
CA ALA A 236 -32.70 8.83 4.63
C ALA A 236 -32.44 10.08 3.78
N LEU A 237 -31.32 10.06 3.07
CA LEU A 237 -30.89 11.08 2.12
C LEU A 237 -31.05 10.56 0.69
N LYS A 238 -31.90 11.21 -0.09
CA LYS A 238 -32.09 10.93 -1.51
C LYS A 238 -31.18 11.82 -2.35
N LEU A 239 -30.24 11.20 -3.03
CA LEU A 239 -29.20 11.85 -3.81
C LEU A 239 -29.39 11.55 -5.30
N ALA A 240 -29.73 12.55 -6.09
CA ALA A 240 -29.72 12.44 -7.55
C ALA A 240 -28.28 12.45 -8.05
N THR A 241 -27.81 11.32 -8.58
CA THR A 241 -26.49 11.17 -9.21
C THR A 241 -26.64 11.03 -10.71
N PHE A 242 -25.53 11.06 -11.46
CA PHE A 242 -25.59 10.84 -12.91
C PHE A 242 -25.89 9.37 -13.27
N TYR A 243 -25.76 8.45 -12.32
CA TYR A 243 -26.02 7.01 -12.47
C TYR A 243 -27.31 6.55 -11.76
N GLY A 244 -28.17 7.49 -11.37
CA GLY A 244 -29.48 7.23 -10.77
C GLY A 244 -29.71 7.94 -9.43
N GLU A 245 -30.94 7.85 -8.90
CA GLU A 245 -31.23 8.30 -7.54
C GLU A 245 -30.72 7.26 -6.54
N ILE A 246 -29.85 7.67 -5.63
CA ILE A 246 -29.36 6.84 -4.52
C ILE A 246 -30.12 7.22 -3.25
N ASN A 247 -30.66 6.24 -2.53
CA ASN A 247 -31.29 6.46 -1.23
C ASN A 247 -30.39 5.92 -0.12
N LEU A 248 -29.80 6.81 0.68
CA LEU A 248 -28.87 6.46 1.76
C LEU A 248 -29.56 6.60 3.12
N PRO A 249 -29.75 5.51 3.88
CA PRO A 249 -30.20 5.57 5.26
C PRO A 249 -29.26 6.43 6.12
N THR A 250 -29.81 7.33 6.92
CA THR A 250 -29.01 8.28 7.71
C THR A 250 -28.14 7.57 8.76
N ASP A 251 -28.57 6.40 9.24
CA ASP A 251 -27.80 5.50 10.11
C ASP A 251 -26.59 4.83 9.42
N LYS A 252 -26.42 5.05 8.11
CA LYS A 252 -25.23 4.67 7.33
C LYS A 252 -24.43 5.86 6.84
N VAL A 253 -24.82 7.09 7.17
CA VAL A 253 -24.10 8.32 6.77
C VAL A 253 -23.20 8.78 7.91
N LEU A 254 -21.95 9.09 7.59
CA LEU A 254 -20.98 9.69 8.52
C LEU A 254 -20.90 11.21 8.34
N GLY A 255 -20.97 11.67 7.09
CA GLY A 255 -20.78 13.07 6.76
C GLY A 255 -21.37 13.46 5.40
N LEU A 256 -21.61 14.76 5.24
CA LEU A 256 -22.02 15.38 4.00
C LEU A 256 -21.18 16.63 3.78
N LEU A 257 -20.67 16.83 2.57
CA LEU A 257 -19.87 18.01 2.19
C LEU A 257 -20.47 18.69 0.96
N ASN A 258 -20.59 20.02 1.01
CA ASN A 258 -21.04 20.82 -0.13
C ASN A 258 -19.87 21.38 -0.93
N VAL A 259 -19.51 20.74 -2.05
CA VAL A 259 -18.42 21.19 -2.92
C VAL A 259 -18.91 22.11 -4.04
N GLY A 260 -18.14 23.14 -4.37
CA GLY A 260 -18.53 24.20 -5.30
C GLY A 260 -19.23 25.40 -4.63
N GLN A 261 -19.09 26.58 -5.25
CA GLN A 261 -19.74 27.82 -4.79
C GLN A 261 -21.10 28.01 -5.48
N PHE A 262 -21.16 27.75 -6.79
CA PHE A 262 -22.37 27.86 -7.60
C PHE A 262 -22.94 26.47 -7.86
N ARG A 263 -24.17 26.22 -7.39
CA ARG A 263 -24.84 24.90 -7.45
C ARG A 263 -24.00 23.80 -6.79
N PRO A 264 -23.86 23.84 -5.45
CA PRO A 264 -23.00 22.92 -4.74
C PRO A 264 -23.43 21.48 -5.00
N ARG A 265 -22.45 20.62 -5.32
CA ARG A 265 -22.61 19.18 -5.35
C ARG A 265 -22.44 18.66 -3.92
N GLN A 266 -23.33 17.77 -3.50
CA GLN A 266 -23.25 17.10 -2.20
C GLN A 266 -22.40 15.84 -2.35
N LEU A 267 -21.38 15.71 -1.52
CA LEU A 267 -20.62 14.48 -1.33
C LEU A 267 -21.06 13.85 0.00
N ILE A 268 -21.64 12.65 -0.04
CA ILE A 268 -22.09 11.92 1.14
C ILE A 268 -21.10 10.80 1.41
N VAL A 269 -20.57 10.74 2.63
CA VAL A 269 -19.65 9.71 3.09
C VAL A 269 -20.41 8.68 3.93
N SER A 270 -20.33 7.40 3.57
CA SER A 270 -21.01 6.31 4.27
C SER A 270 -20.14 5.68 5.37
N SER A 271 -20.74 4.91 6.28
CA SER A 271 -20.05 4.15 7.32
C SER A 271 -19.11 3.08 6.78
N ASP A 272 -19.32 2.70 5.52
CA ASP A 272 -18.54 1.67 4.82
C ASP A 272 -17.40 2.31 3.99
N GLY A 273 -17.12 3.61 4.18
CA GLY A 273 -16.05 4.32 3.47
C GLY A 273 -16.39 4.73 2.03
N GLU A 274 -17.67 4.60 1.64
CA GLU A 274 -18.14 5.03 0.32
C GLU A 274 -18.32 6.55 0.26
N VAL A 275 -18.22 7.10 -0.93
CA VAL A 275 -18.43 8.51 -1.25
C VAL A 275 -19.36 8.60 -2.45
N PHE A 276 -20.55 9.16 -2.22
CA PHE A 276 -21.55 9.38 -3.26
C PHE A 276 -21.64 10.87 -3.57
N GLY A 277 -21.45 11.25 -4.84
CA GLY A 277 -21.50 12.65 -5.24
C GLY A 277 -22.69 12.95 -6.15
N GLY A 278 -23.56 13.88 -5.74
CA GLY A 278 -24.77 14.23 -6.49
C GLY A 278 -25.47 15.47 -5.99
N ARG A 279 -26.77 15.58 -6.24
CA ARG A 279 -27.65 16.65 -5.73
C ARG A 279 -28.69 16.05 -4.80
N LEU A 280 -28.79 16.55 -3.56
CA LEU A 280 -29.88 16.16 -2.68
C LEU A 280 -31.22 16.60 -3.27
N SER A 281 -32.25 15.77 -3.14
CA SER A 281 -33.61 16.08 -3.65
C SER A 281 -34.34 17.15 -2.84
N LYS A 282 -33.83 17.50 -1.66
CA LYS A 282 -34.31 18.58 -0.80
C LYS A 282 -33.32 19.73 -0.78
N ASP A 283 -33.81 20.93 -0.46
CA ASP A 283 -32.99 22.14 -0.32
C ASP A 283 -32.68 22.52 1.14
N THR A 284 -33.25 21.80 2.11
CA THR A 284 -33.04 22.01 3.57
C THR A 284 -32.77 20.70 4.30
N ILE A 285 -32.10 20.80 5.46
CA ILE A 285 -31.93 19.72 6.46
C ILE A 285 -32.68 20.10 7.74
N GLU A 286 -33.44 19.17 8.29
CA GLU A 286 -34.20 19.30 9.53
C GLU A 286 -33.33 18.89 10.73
N LEU A 287 -33.02 19.87 11.59
CA LEU A 287 -32.18 19.70 12.77
C LEU A 287 -32.98 20.00 14.03
N GLU A 288 -33.13 19.02 14.92
CA GLU A 288 -33.65 19.25 16.28
C GLU A 288 -32.50 19.62 17.21
N LEU A 289 -32.47 20.87 17.66
CA LEU A 289 -31.46 21.37 18.60
C LEU A 289 -31.62 20.70 19.97
N SER A 290 -30.59 20.80 20.82
CA SER A 290 -30.64 20.27 22.19
C SER A 290 -31.73 20.88 23.07
N SER A 291 -32.31 22.02 22.66
CA SER A 291 -33.48 22.64 23.30
C SER A 291 -34.81 21.95 22.97
N GLY A 292 -34.82 20.97 22.05
CA GLY A 292 -36.02 20.37 21.47
C GLY A 292 -36.64 21.18 20.34
N GLN A 293 -36.07 22.34 20.01
CA GLN A 293 -36.53 23.14 18.87
C GLN A 293 -36.04 22.54 17.55
N THR A 294 -36.98 22.28 16.64
CA THR A 294 -36.66 21.89 15.26
C THR A 294 -36.46 23.13 14.37
N THR A 295 -35.39 23.13 13.60
CA THR A 295 -35.10 24.16 12.60
C THR A 295 -34.78 23.54 11.24
N GLN A 296 -35.06 24.26 10.16
CA GLN A 296 -34.68 23.87 8.80
C GLN A 296 -33.49 24.70 8.34
N VAL A 297 -32.37 24.04 8.09
CA VAL A 297 -31.13 24.69 7.65
C VAL A 297 -30.99 24.55 6.14
N PRO A 298 -30.96 25.65 5.36
CA PRO A 298 -30.79 25.57 3.91
C PRO A 298 -29.44 24.98 3.52
N LEU A 299 -29.42 24.01 2.60
CA LEU A 299 -28.19 23.39 2.10
C LEU A 299 -27.23 24.42 1.49
N SER A 300 -27.74 25.50 0.92
CA SER A 300 -26.93 26.60 0.39
C SER A 300 -26.07 27.28 1.46
N GLN A 301 -26.50 27.26 2.73
CA GLN A 301 -25.79 27.84 3.86
C GLN A 301 -24.86 26.83 4.55
N ILE A 302 -24.95 25.54 4.24
CA ILE A 302 -24.16 24.49 4.86
C ILE A 302 -22.83 24.32 4.12
N VAL A 303 -21.72 24.23 4.85
CA VAL A 303 -20.41 23.80 4.34
C VAL A 303 -20.30 22.29 4.40
N ARG A 304 -20.60 21.73 5.58
CA ARG A 304 -20.54 20.30 5.85
C ARG A 304 -21.43 19.92 7.04
N ILE A 305 -21.80 18.66 7.08
CA ILE A 305 -22.56 18.03 8.15
C ILE A 305 -21.76 16.82 8.62
N GLY A 306 -21.67 16.65 9.93
CA GLY A 306 -21.09 15.48 10.56
C GLY A 306 -22.09 14.81 11.47
N TRP A 307 -22.39 13.54 11.20
CA TRP A 307 -23.22 12.75 12.10
C TRP A 307 -22.41 12.34 13.33
N ARG A 308 -23.11 12.19 14.46
CA ARG A 308 -22.53 11.72 15.71
C ARG A 308 -21.86 10.37 15.51
N LYS A 309 -20.75 10.14 16.21
CA LYS A 309 -20.03 8.87 16.19
C LYS A 309 -20.87 7.79 16.86
N ARG A 310 -21.01 6.63 16.21
CA ARG A 310 -21.74 5.48 16.76
C ARG A 310 -20.74 4.42 17.23
N ALA A 311 -21.13 3.63 18.23
CA ALA A 311 -20.23 2.66 18.85
C ALA A 311 -19.75 1.54 17.89
N THR A 312 -20.50 1.26 16.83
CA THR A 312 -20.20 0.22 15.83
C THR A 312 -19.35 0.71 14.66
N GLU A 313 -19.05 2.01 14.60
CA GLU A 313 -18.35 2.60 13.46
C GLU A 313 -16.83 2.51 13.62
N SER A 314 -16.14 2.36 12.48
CA SER A 314 -14.68 2.46 12.42
C SER A 314 -14.21 3.85 12.87
N ASP A 315 -13.08 3.88 13.59
CA ASP A 315 -12.37 5.13 13.92
C ASP A 315 -11.83 5.83 12.67
N ASP A 316 -11.61 5.06 11.60
CA ASP A 316 -11.24 5.54 10.28
C ASP A 316 -12.50 5.60 9.39
N PRO A 317 -13.06 6.79 9.11
CA PRO A 317 -14.28 6.94 8.33
C PRO A 317 -14.09 6.68 6.83
N MET A 318 -12.86 6.54 6.34
CA MET A 318 -12.54 6.25 4.93
C MET A 318 -11.73 4.96 4.76
N ALA A 319 -11.74 4.10 5.79
CA ALA A 319 -11.16 2.77 5.69
C ALA A 319 -11.77 2.06 4.48
N ALA A 320 -10.90 1.62 3.55
CA ALA A 320 -11.38 0.94 2.36
C ALA A 320 -12.15 -0.33 2.78
N PRO A 321 -13.42 -0.47 2.38
CA PRO A 321 -14.22 -1.65 2.70
C PRO A 321 -13.57 -2.92 2.14
N ASP A 322 -13.84 -4.05 2.78
CA ASP A 322 -13.46 -5.39 2.30
C ASP A 322 -14.38 -5.88 1.17
N LYS A 323 -14.79 -4.96 0.30
CA LYS A 323 -15.75 -5.17 -0.78
C LYS A 323 -15.15 -4.60 -2.06
N PRO A 324 -15.51 -5.13 -3.24
CA PRO A 324 -15.18 -4.49 -4.50
C PRO A 324 -15.61 -3.02 -4.50
N MET A 325 -14.76 -2.15 -5.02
CA MET A 325 -14.98 -0.71 -5.07
C MET A 325 -14.81 -0.17 -6.49
N LEU A 326 -15.69 0.75 -6.86
CA LEU A 326 -15.54 1.61 -8.03
C LEU A 326 -15.07 2.99 -7.58
N ALA A 327 -14.02 3.48 -8.21
CA ALA A 327 -13.68 4.89 -8.19
C ALA A 327 -14.11 5.53 -9.51
N LEU A 328 -14.81 6.66 -9.41
CA LEU A 328 -15.24 7.44 -10.56
C LEU A 328 -14.30 8.62 -10.78
N ARG A 329 -14.20 9.11 -12.02
CA ARG A 329 -13.46 10.34 -12.34
C ARG A 329 -14.04 11.58 -11.66
N SER A 330 -15.32 11.51 -11.30
CA SER A 330 -16.02 12.53 -10.49
C SER A 330 -15.54 12.58 -9.03
N GLY A 331 -14.70 11.64 -8.59
CA GLY A 331 -14.21 11.50 -7.21
C GLY A 331 -15.06 10.58 -6.33
N ASP A 332 -16.14 10.02 -6.86
CA ASP A 332 -17.02 9.10 -6.11
C ASP A 332 -16.30 7.77 -5.87
N ARG A 333 -16.61 7.14 -4.73
CA ARG A 333 -16.04 5.84 -4.32
C ARG A 333 -17.19 4.95 -3.87
N ILE A 334 -17.53 3.95 -4.65
CA ILE A 334 -18.79 3.22 -4.48
C ILE A 334 -18.47 1.76 -4.22
N ALA A 335 -18.98 1.17 -3.13
CA ALA A 335 -18.84 -0.26 -2.90
C ALA A 335 -19.88 -1.01 -3.74
N VAL A 336 -19.43 -2.02 -4.47
CA VAL A 336 -20.27 -2.84 -5.34
C VAL A 336 -20.16 -4.31 -4.96
N GLU A 337 -21.20 -5.07 -5.29
CA GLU A 337 -21.15 -6.52 -5.24
C GLU A 337 -20.15 -7.02 -6.29
N MET A 338 -19.57 -8.20 -6.04
CA MET A 338 -18.72 -8.87 -7.01
C MET A 338 -19.47 -8.99 -8.35
N PRO A 339 -18.89 -8.51 -9.47
CA PRO A 339 -19.49 -8.71 -10.77
C PRO A 339 -19.73 -10.20 -11.03
N ALA A 340 -20.88 -10.54 -11.59
CA ALA A 340 -21.23 -11.95 -11.88
C ALA A 340 -20.76 -12.39 -13.28
N GLN A 341 -20.57 -11.43 -14.20
CA GLN A 341 -20.19 -11.71 -15.58
C GLN A 341 -18.68 -11.53 -15.76
N PRO A 342 -18.06 -12.34 -16.64
CA PRO A 342 -16.69 -12.13 -17.06
C PRO A 342 -16.49 -10.72 -17.66
N ILE A 343 -15.30 -10.19 -17.48
CA ILE A 343 -14.87 -8.92 -18.04
C ILE A 343 -14.08 -9.21 -19.31
N ASP A 344 -14.62 -8.79 -20.44
CA ASP A 344 -13.98 -8.95 -21.74
C ASP A 344 -12.93 -7.85 -21.94
N VAL A 345 -11.69 -8.23 -22.20
CA VAL A 345 -10.54 -7.32 -22.38
C VAL A 345 -9.80 -7.64 -23.66
N VAL A 346 -9.71 -6.65 -24.56
CA VAL A 346 -8.92 -6.75 -25.79
C VAL A 346 -7.49 -6.33 -25.49
N THR A 347 -6.54 -7.26 -25.63
CA THR A 347 -5.11 -7.01 -25.46
C THR A 347 -4.39 -7.13 -26.81
N ARG A 348 -3.08 -6.87 -26.82
CA ARG A 348 -2.22 -7.09 -28.00
C ARG A 348 -2.10 -8.56 -28.40
N TYR A 349 -2.44 -9.47 -27.50
CA TYR A 349 -2.33 -10.92 -27.67
C TYR A 349 -3.71 -11.61 -27.67
N GLY A 350 -4.79 -10.86 -27.92
CA GLY A 350 -6.13 -11.40 -28.19
C GLY A 350 -7.22 -10.90 -27.23
N LEU A 351 -8.43 -11.44 -27.40
CA LEU A 351 -9.54 -11.20 -26.48
C LEU A 351 -9.44 -12.13 -25.27
N LEU A 352 -9.32 -11.56 -24.08
CA LEU A 352 -9.36 -12.28 -22.82
C LEU A 352 -10.74 -12.14 -22.17
N LYS A 353 -11.22 -13.23 -21.55
CA LYS A 353 -12.43 -13.24 -20.73
C LYS A 353 -12.04 -13.45 -19.27
N LEU A 354 -11.90 -12.35 -18.53
CA LEU A 354 -11.40 -12.39 -17.16
C LEU A 354 -12.53 -12.71 -16.20
N GLN A 355 -12.37 -13.77 -15.40
CA GLN A 355 -13.31 -14.04 -14.32
C GLN A 355 -13.12 -12.97 -13.23
N PRO A 356 -14.19 -12.40 -12.65
CA PRO A 356 -14.06 -11.34 -11.65
C PRO A 356 -13.15 -11.71 -10.47
N GLN A 357 -13.11 -12.98 -10.07
CA GLN A 357 -12.25 -13.48 -8.99
C GLN A 357 -10.75 -13.51 -9.34
N SER A 358 -10.42 -13.52 -10.64
CA SER A 358 -9.04 -13.47 -11.13
C SER A 358 -8.49 -12.04 -11.20
N VAL A 359 -9.37 -11.04 -11.17
CA VAL A 359 -9.00 -9.62 -11.32
C VAL A 359 -8.80 -9.01 -9.94
N ALA A 360 -7.65 -8.41 -9.70
CA ALA A 360 -7.38 -7.61 -8.50
C ALA A 360 -7.88 -6.18 -8.69
N ALA A 361 -7.54 -5.57 -9.83
CA ALA A 361 -7.96 -4.22 -10.18
C ALA A 361 -7.95 -3.97 -11.69
N ILE A 362 -8.70 -2.95 -12.11
CA ILE A 362 -8.63 -2.36 -13.44
C ILE A 362 -8.49 -0.85 -13.26
N ALA A 363 -7.37 -0.30 -13.68
CA ALA A 363 -7.19 1.15 -13.83
C ALA A 363 -7.60 1.55 -15.26
N TYR A 364 -8.68 2.30 -15.38
CA TYR A 364 -9.19 2.72 -16.69
C TYR A 364 -8.32 3.84 -17.26
N ALA A 365 -8.18 3.85 -18.59
CA ALA A 365 -7.38 4.80 -19.36
C ALA A 365 -7.64 6.25 -18.92
N SER A 366 -6.60 7.07 -18.79
CA SER A 366 -6.73 8.51 -18.51
C SER A 366 -6.36 9.32 -19.75
N GLU A 367 -6.41 10.65 -19.67
CA GLU A 367 -5.91 11.51 -20.74
C GLU A 367 -4.40 11.29 -20.99
N ASP A 368 -3.67 10.87 -19.96
CA ASP A 368 -2.23 10.59 -20.02
C ASP A 368 -1.90 9.16 -20.48
N VAL A 369 -2.84 8.21 -20.30
CA VAL A 369 -2.62 6.78 -20.58
C VAL A 369 -3.72 6.27 -21.48
N GLY A 370 -3.40 6.03 -22.76
CA GLY A 370 -4.37 5.65 -23.79
C GLY A 370 -4.96 4.23 -23.69
N VAL A 371 -4.54 3.43 -22.73
CA VAL A 371 -5.00 2.04 -22.52
C VAL A 371 -5.30 1.79 -21.04
N HIS A 372 -6.14 0.79 -20.75
CA HIS A 372 -6.40 0.39 -19.37
C HIS A 372 -5.26 -0.50 -18.88
N GLN A 373 -5.00 -0.46 -17.58
CA GLN A 373 -4.07 -1.38 -16.91
C GLN A 373 -4.88 -2.38 -16.09
N ILE A 374 -4.69 -3.65 -16.38
CA ILE A 374 -5.38 -4.76 -15.73
C ILE A 374 -4.40 -5.41 -14.77
N PHE A 375 -4.83 -5.62 -13.53
CA PHE A 375 -4.07 -6.29 -12.48
C PHE A 375 -4.83 -7.55 -12.06
N LEU A 376 -4.16 -8.69 -12.07
CA LEU A 376 -4.73 -9.96 -11.63
C LEU A 376 -4.31 -10.29 -10.20
N THR A 377 -5.03 -11.21 -9.56
CA THR A 377 -4.78 -11.62 -8.17
C THR A 377 -3.48 -12.41 -7.98
N ASP A 378 -2.89 -12.90 -9.06
CA ASP A 378 -1.59 -13.59 -9.07
C ASP A 378 -0.38 -12.65 -9.23
N GLY A 379 -0.60 -11.34 -9.34
CA GLY A 379 0.43 -10.33 -9.57
C GLY A 379 0.70 -10.04 -11.05
N SER A 380 0.03 -10.73 -11.98
CA SER A 380 0.10 -10.36 -13.40
C SER A 380 -0.48 -8.97 -13.63
N HIS A 381 0.15 -8.19 -14.50
CA HIS A 381 -0.41 -6.94 -14.98
C HIS A 381 -0.12 -6.71 -16.45
N PHE A 382 -1.11 -6.19 -17.17
CA PHE A 382 -0.99 -5.96 -18.60
C PHE A 382 -1.91 -4.85 -19.11
N ALA A 383 -1.51 -4.26 -20.22
CA ALA A 383 -2.29 -3.27 -20.94
C ALA A 383 -3.42 -3.90 -21.77
N GLY A 384 -4.62 -3.31 -21.72
CA GLY A 384 -5.75 -3.75 -22.52
C GLY A 384 -6.88 -2.73 -22.60
N LEU A 385 -7.90 -3.01 -23.41
CA LEU A 385 -9.13 -2.25 -23.50
C LEU A 385 -10.28 -3.12 -23.00
N VAL A 386 -10.91 -2.71 -21.89
CA VAL A 386 -12.11 -3.38 -21.40
C VAL A 386 -13.24 -3.05 -22.36
N THR A 387 -13.89 -4.08 -22.88
CA THR A 387 -15.01 -3.91 -23.81
C THR A 387 -16.31 -3.70 -23.04
N GLY A 388 -17.14 -2.77 -23.52
CA GLY A 388 -18.41 -2.41 -22.90
C GLY A 388 -18.53 -0.90 -22.71
N GLU A 389 -19.57 -0.30 -23.29
CA GLU A 389 -19.81 1.14 -23.13
C GLU A 389 -20.33 1.47 -21.72
N GLN A 390 -21.08 0.54 -21.13
CA GLN A 390 -21.68 0.66 -19.80
C GLN A 390 -21.55 -0.65 -19.02
N PHE A 391 -21.37 -0.51 -17.72
CA PHE A 391 -21.31 -1.61 -16.77
C PHE A 391 -22.48 -1.54 -15.80
N GLN A 392 -23.11 -2.69 -15.58
CA GLN A 392 -24.17 -2.85 -14.58
C GLN A 392 -23.56 -3.40 -13.30
N PHE A 393 -23.72 -2.68 -12.20
CA PHE A 393 -23.30 -3.11 -10.88
C PHE A 393 -24.47 -3.11 -9.92
N LYS A 394 -24.34 -3.88 -8.84
CA LYS A 394 -25.19 -3.74 -7.66
C LYS A 394 -24.37 -3.12 -6.54
N LEU A 395 -24.92 -2.18 -5.81
CA LEU A 395 -24.25 -1.58 -4.66
C LEU A 395 -24.15 -2.61 -3.52
N ALA A 396 -23.07 -2.62 -2.74
CA ALA A 396 -22.88 -3.55 -1.62
C ALA A 396 -22.83 -2.87 -0.24
N GLY A 397 -22.77 -1.53 -0.18
CA GLY A 397 -22.62 -0.75 1.05
C GLY A 397 -23.92 -0.10 1.56
N GLY A 398 -23.84 1.20 1.92
CA GLY A 398 -24.92 1.97 2.53
C GLY A 398 -26.19 2.07 1.67
N ALA A 399 -26.06 1.92 0.35
CA ALA A 399 -27.16 1.84 -0.61
C ALA A 399 -27.33 0.43 -1.21
N GLY A 400 -26.98 -0.61 -0.46
CA GLY A 400 -26.87 -1.99 -0.92
C GLY A 400 -28.07 -2.54 -1.71
N GLY A 401 -27.79 -3.39 -2.69
CA GLY A 401 -28.77 -4.07 -3.54
C GLY A 401 -29.29 -3.26 -4.73
N GLN A 402 -29.09 -1.93 -4.74
CA GLN A 402 -29.51 -1.09 -5.86
C GLN A 402 -28.66 -1.35 -7.11
N ALA A 403 -29.30 -1.58 -8.26
CA ALA A 403 -28.62 -1.67 -9.54
C ALA A 403 -28.26 -0.27 -10.06
N VAL A 404 -27.04 -0.10 -10.57
CA VAL A 404 -26.54 1.14 -11.18
C VAL A 404 -25.88 0.85 -12.52
N SER A 405 -26.09 1.73 -13.49
CA SER A 405 -25.43 1.68 -14.80
C SER A 405 -24.40 2.79 -14.88
N LEU A 406 -23.13 2.42 -15.10
CA LEU A 406 -22.02 3.36 -15.18
C LEU A 406 -21.35 3.27 -16.54
N PRO A 407 -21.21 4.37 -17.29
CA PRO A 407 -20.43 4.37 -18.52
C PRO A 407 -18.96 4.12 -18.19
N ALA A 408 -18.27 3.35 -19.05
CA ALA A 408 -16.84 3.03 -18.89
C ALA A 408 -15.98 4.30 -18.76
N SER A 409 -16.35 5.36 -19.50
CA SER A 409 -15.68 6.67 -19.47
C SER A 409 -15.77 7.36 -18.10
N SER A 410 -16.76 7.05 -17.26
CA SER A 410 -16.87 7.62 -15.92
C SER A 410 -16.01 6.91 -14.89
N LEU A 411 -15.57 5.68 -15.17
CA LEU A 411 -14.74 4.88 -14.27
C LEU A 411 -13.30 5.37 -14.33
N SER A 412 -12.67 5.52 -13.16
CA SER A 412 -11.22 5.69 -13.03
C SER A 412 -10.56 4.39 -12.58
N ARG A 413 -11.20 3.65 -11.67
CA ARG A 413 -10.68 2.35 -11.19
C ARG A 413 -11.81 1.43 -10.76
N LEU A 414 -11.70 0.14 -11.07
CA LEU A 414 -12.44 -0.94 -10.42
C LEU A 414 -11.43 -1.72 -9.57
N GLN A 415 -11.60 -1.74 -8.25
CA GLN A 415 -10.81 -2.56 -7.34
C GLN A 415 -11.68 -3.73 -6.87
N ILE A 416 -11.22 -4.97 -7.00
CA ILE A 416 -11.98 -6.15 -6.54
C ILE A 416 -11.37 -6.71 -5.26
N VAL A 417 -10.05 -6.84 -5.20
CA VAL A 417 -9.30 -7.32 -4.03
C VAL A 417 -8.49 -6.17 -3.45
N LYS A 418 -8.31 -6.07 -2.14
CA LYS A 418 -7.55 -4.98 -1.53
C LYS A 418 -6.05 -5.19 -1.70
N GLY A 419 -5.40 -4.23 -2.37
CA GLY A 419 -3.95 -4.21 -2.58
C GLY A 419 -3.54 -4.87 -3.88
N ASP A 420 -2.36 -4.49 -4.36
CA ASP A 420 -1.69 -5.20 -5.45
C ASP A 420 -0.89 -6.35 -4.79
N SER A 421 -1.02 -7.57 -5.30
CA SER A 421 -0.21 -8.70 -4.85
C SER A 421 1.07 -8.70 -5.66
N ASP A 422 2.21 -8.52 -4.99
CA ASP A 422 3.48 -8.83 -5.62
C ASP A 422 3.52 -10.34 -5.90
N PRO A 423 4.07 -10.76 -7.06
CA PRO A 423 4.22 -12.17 -7.36
C PRO A 423 5.10 -12.84 -6.31
N ASP A 424 4.77 -14.09 -5.97
CA ASP A 424 5.66 -14.94 -5.18
C ASP A 424 7.02 -15.05 -5.89
N GLU A 425 8.13 -14.87 -5.17
CA GLU A 425 9.49 -14.97 -5.72
C GLU A 425 9.80 -16.32 -6.40
N THR A 426 8.99 -17.34 -6.11
CA THR A 426 9.09 -18.68 -6.71
C THR A 426 8.16 -18.88 -7.90
N ALA A 427 7.24 -17.95 -8.16
CA ALA A 427 6.30 -18.04 -9.26
C ALA A 427 7.02 -17.86 -10.61
N PRO A 428 6.66 -18.63 -11.65
CA PRO A 428 7.14 -18.38 -12.99
C PRO A 428 6.61 -17.03 -13.50
N THR A 429 7.47 -16.27 -14.17
CA THR A 429 7.15 -14.93 -14.68
C THR A 429 7.57 -14.79 -16.14
N MET A 430 6.78 -14.03 -16.90
CA MET A 430 7.07 -13.64 -18.28
C MET A 430 6.93 -12.12 -18.41
N VAL A 431 8.04 -11.45 -18.68
CA VAL A 431 8.12 -10.03 -19.01
C VAL A 431 8.01 -9.87 -20.51
N LEU A 432 7.12 -8.97 -20.95
CA LEU A 432 6.92 -8.65 -22.35
C LEU A 432 7.58 -7.31 -22.69
N SER A 433 7.93 -7.13 -23.96
CA SER A 433 8.55 -5.92 -24.54
C SER A 433 7.73 -4.63 -24.42
N ASN A 434 6.52 -4.69 -23.88
CA ASN A 434 5.65 -3.54 -23.58
C ASN A 434 5.43 -3.35 -22.08
N ASP A 435 6.35 -3.86 -21.26
CA ASP A 435 6.35 -3.82 -19.79
C ASP A 435 5.18 -4.58 -19.14
N ASP A 436 4.44 -5.41 -19.88
CA ASP A 436 3.47 -6.32 -19.29
C ASP A 436 4.21 -7.44 -18.54
N LEU A 437 3.68 -7.83 -17.38
CA LEU A 437 4.16 -8.94 -16.57
C LEU A 437 3.07 -10.00 -16.45
N LEU A 438 3.38 -11.22 -16.86
CA LEU A 438 2.50 -12.37 -16.71
C LEU A 438 3.08 -13.35 -15.68
N VAL A 439 2.30 -13.70 -14.65
CA VAL A 439 2.70 -14.63 -13.59
C VAL A 439 2.09 -16.00 -13.88
N GLY A 440 2.85 -16.82 -14.60
CA GLY A 440 2.36 -18.09 -15.14
C GLY A 440 3.43 -18.95 -15.79
N ALA A 441 3.17 -20.26 -15.86
CA ALA A 441 4.08 -21.22 -16.46
C ALA A 441 3.84 -21.37 -17.97
N LEU A 442 4.89 -21.58 -18.77
CA LEU A 442 4.72 -22.03 -20.14
C LEU A 442 4.13 -23.46 -20.14
N VAL A 443 3.27 -23.77 -21.11
CA VAL A 443 2.65 -25.09 -21.26
C VAL A 443 2.79 -25.65 -22.68
N GLY A 444 2.81 -26.98 -22.79
CA GLY A 444 2.92 -27.69 -24.07
C GLY A 444 4.35 -28.05 -24.46
N GLU A 445 4.53 -28.37 -25.74
CA GLU A 445 5.83 -28.67 -26.36
C GLU A 445 6.26 -27.51 -27.26
N LEU A 446 7.54 -27.15 -27.21
CA LEU A 446 8.16 -26.14 -28.06
C LEU A 446 9.10 -26.84 -29.05
N LYS A 447 8.96 -26.54 -30.34
CA LYS A 447 9.88 -27.00 -31.38
C LYS A 447 10.85 -25.87 -31.73
N LEU A 448 12.13 -26.10 -31.47
CA LEU A 448 13.21 -25.14 -31.66
C LEU A 448 14.10 -25.59 -32.81
N ASP A 449 14.08 -24.84 -33.91
CA ASP A 449 14.97 -25.04 -35.05
C ASP A 449 16.34 -24.43 -34.75
N THR A 450 17.32 -25.30 -34.53
CA THR A 450 18.73 -24.90 -34.32
C THR A 450 19.51 -24.95 -35.63
N ALA A 451 20.80 -24.57 -35.58
CA ALA A 451 21.67 -24.69 -36.75
C ALA A 451 21.90 -26.15 -37.23
N PHE A 452 21.61 -27.15 -36.38
CA PHE A 452 21.91 -28.55 -36.66
C PHE A 452 20.67 -29.41 -36.85
N ASP A 453 19.61 -29.19 -36.05
CA ASP A 453 18.39 -30.00 -36.04
C ASP A 453 17.22 -29.25 -35.36
N THR A 454 16.01 -29.80 -35.44
CA THR A 454 14.84 -29.37 -34.65
C THR A 454 14.83 -30.11 -33.31
N ILE A 455 14.87 -29.37 -32.20
CA ILE A 455 14.78 -29.92 -30.84
C ILE A 455 13.37 -29.71 -30.30
N THR A 456 12.74 -30.78 -29.81
CA THR A 456 11.47 -30.69 -29.07
C THR A 456 11.76 -30.53 -27.58
N LEU A 457 11.27 -29.45 -26.98
CA LEU A 457 11.45 -29.09 -25.57
C LEU A 457 10.10 -29.08 -24.87
N ASN A 458 10.01 -29.66 -23.67
CA ASN A 458 8.81 -29.54 -22.85
C ASN A 458 8.79 -28.19 -22.13
N ALA A 459 7.69 -27.46 -22.20
CA ALA A 459 7.58 -26.14 -21.58
C ALA A 459 7.89 -26.12 -20.07
N PRO A 460 7.43 -27.09 -19.25
CA PRO A 460 7.75 -27.11 -17.82
C PRO A 460 9.23 -27.34 -17.51
N GLU A 461 10.02 -27.83 -18.47
CA GLU A 461 11.46 -28.07 -18.35
C GLU A 461 12.30 -26.80 -18.58
N ILE A 462 11.69 -25.74 -19.09
CA ILE A 462 12.36 -24.48 -19.41
C ILE A 462 12.54 -23.68 -18.12
N LYS A 463 13.80 -23.38 -17.78
CA LYS A 463 14.15 -22.52 -16.65
C LYS A 463 14.11 -21.04 -17.05
N SER A 464 14.62 -20.72 -18.23
CA SER A 464 14.48 -19.37 -18.77
C SER A 464 14.43 -19.38 -20.29
N LEU A 465 13.76 -18.38 -20.85
CA LEU A 465 13.73 -18.10 -22.28
C LEU A 465 13.91 -16.59 -22.46
N ALA A 466 14.86 -16.18 -23.29
CA ALA A 466 15.09 -14.78 -23.63
C ALA A 466 15.16 -14.61 -25.14
N ARG A 467 14.61 -13.50 -25.66
CA ARG A 467 14.69 -13.17 -27.08
C ARG A 467 16.09 -12.62 -27.40
N ALA A 468 16.70 -13.05 -28.50
CA ALA A 468 17.95 -12.45 -28.97
C ALA A 468 17.69 -11.01 -29.45
N LYS A 469 18.49 -10.03 -29.00
CA LYS A 469 18.27 -8.59 -29.31
C LYS A 469 18.30 -8.28 -30.81
N ASP A 470 19.10 -9.03 -31.58
CA ASP A 470 19.34 -8.78 -33.01
C ASP A 470 18.76 -9.85 -33.95
N GLY A 471 18.11 -10.90 -33.40
CA GLY A 471 17.82 -12.16 -34.12
C GLY A 471 16.38 -12.38 -34.57
N GLY A 472 15.52 -11.35 -34.58
CA GLY A 472 14.12 -11.51 -34.97
C GLY A 472 13.35 -12.45 -34.03
N THR A 473 13.06 -13.68 -34.47
CA THR A 473 12.38 -14.74 -33.70
C THR A 473 13.34 -15.70 -32.98
N ASP A 474 14.64 -15.47 -33.07
CA ASP A 474 15.64 -16.26 -32.35
C ASP A 474 15.46 -16.10 -30.83
N VAL A 475 15.46 -17.24 -30.13
CA VAL A 475 15.42 -17.30 -28.68
C VAL A 475 16.61 -18.07 -28.13
N GLN A 476 17.01 -17.74 -26.91
CA GLN A 476 17.93 -18.51 -26.09
C GLN A 476 17.15 -19.12 -24.93
N ILE A 477 17.19 -20.45 -24.82
CA ILE A 477 16.50 -21.23 -23.81
C ILE A 477 17.53 -21.87 -22.88
N GLU A 478 17.37 -21.69 -21.57
CA GLU A 478 18.07 -22.45 -20.53
C GLU A 478 17.10 -23.47 -19.93
N LEU A 479 17.49 -24.75 -19.90
CA LEU A 479 16.70 -25.84 -19.36
C LEU A 479 16.96 -26.03 -17.85
N TRP A 480 16.16 -26.88 -17.22
CA TRP A 480 16.26 -27.22 -15.80
C TRP A 480 17.65 -27.71 -15.36
N ASP A 481 18.41 -28.32 -16.27
CA ASP A 481 19.76 -28.85 -16.06
C ASP A 481 20.87 -27.83 -16.39
N GLN A 482 20.51 -26.58 -16.68
CA GLN A 482 21.39 -25.48 -17.11
C GLN A 482 21.95 -25.62 -18.52
N SER A 483 21.50 -26.60 -19.30
CA SER A 483 21.80 -26.67 -20.73
C SER A 483 21.22 -25.46 -21.45
N ARG A 484 22.00 -24.85 -22.34
CA ARG A 484 21.59 -23.69 -23.13
C ARG A 484 21.49 -24.05 -24.60
N VAL A 485 20.38 -23.66 -25.22
CA VAL A 485 20.10 -23.90 -26.64
C VAL A 485 19.58 -22.62 -27.26
N SER A 486 19.96 -22.38 -28.51
CA SER A 486 19.54 -21.20 -29.28
C SER A 486 19.02 -21.61 -30.63
N GLY A 487 17.97 -20.94 -31.10
CA GLY A 487 17.34 -21.22 -32.38
C GLY A 487 16.02 -20.47 -32.57
N ASN A 488 15.32 -20.79 -33.65
CA ASN A 488 14.01 -20.22 -33.96
C ASN A 488 12.89 -21.13 -33.44
N LEU A 489 11.88 -20.55 -32.79
CA LEU A 489 10.68 -21.30 -32.44
C LEU A 489 9.77 -21.47 -33.67
N GLN A 490 9.35 -22.70 -33.96
CA GLN A 490 8.39 -22.96 -35.04
C GLN A 490 7.01 -22.35 -34.75
N ALA A 491 6.61 -22.36 -33.48
CA ALA A 491 5.37 -21.73 -33.04
C ALA A 491 5.56 -20.20 -32.94
N GLN A 492 4.62 -19.44 -33.52
CA GLN A 492 4.63 -17.98 -33.46
C GLN A 492 4.09 -17.43 -32.13
N GLU A 493 3.43 -18.28 -31.34
CA GLU A 493 2.83 -17.95 -30.05
C GLU A 493 3.17 -19.03 -29.03
N LEU A 494 3.41 -18.63 -27.78
CA LEU A 494 3.58 -19.54 -26.66
C LEU A 494 2.37 -19.48 -25.73
N ALA A 495 1.90 -20.64 -25.29
CA ALA A 495 0.84 -20.71 -24.29
C ALA A 495 1.43 -20.55 -22.88
N CYS A 496 0.95 -19.54 -22.15
CA CYS A 496 1.27 -19.28 -20.76
C CYS A 496 0.01 -19.49 -19.90
N ALA A 497 0.06 -20.45 -18.98
CA ALA A 497 -0.99 -20.69 -18.00
C ALA A 497 -0.70 -19.86 -16.74
N LEU A 498 -1.49 -18.81 -16.54
CA LEU A 498 -1.40 -17.92 -15.39
C LEU A 498 -1.86 -18.62 -14.11
N ALA A 499 -1.28 -18.24 -12.98
CA ALA A 499 -1.69 -18.77 -11.67
C ALA A 499 -3.13 -18.38 -11.30
N SER A 500 -3.65 -17.31 -11.89
CA SER A 500 -5.06 -16.89 -11.84
C SER A 500 -6.04 -17.82 -12.59
N GLY A 501 -5.53 -18.83 -13.31
CA GLY A 501 -6.32 -19.83 -14.03
C GLY A 501 -6.63 -19.49 -15.49
N ILE A 502 -6.08 -18.39 -16.02
CA ILE A 502 -6.24 -17.96 -17.41
C ILE A 502 -5.09 -18.50 -18.24
N THR A 503 -5.38 -19.03 -19.43
CA THR A 503 -4.33 -19.36 -20.43
C THR A 503 -4.27 -18.29 -21.50
N ILE A 504 -3.08 -17.70 -21.67
CA ILE A 504 -2.81 -16.65 -22.64
C ILE A 504 -1.89 -17.20 -23.73
N LYS A 505 -2.14 -16.85 -24.99
CA LYS A 505 -1.22 -17.12 -26.10
C LYS A 505 -0.42 -15.86 -26.40
N VAL A 506 0.87 -15.88 -26.09
CA VAL A 506 1.75 -14.71 -26.21
C VAL A 506 2.57 -14.83 -27.49
N PRO A 507 2.52 -13.87 -28.42
CA PRO A 507 3.41 -13.85 -29.58
C PRO A 507 4.87 -13.89 -29.16
N VAL A 508 5.68 -14.77 -29.75
CA VAL A 508 7.11 -14.92 -29.41
C VAL A 508 7.84 -13.58 -29.50
N MET A 509 7.49 -12.77 -30.50
CA MET A 509 8.08 -11.44 -30.68
C MET A 509 7.80 -10.46 -29.53
N MET A 510 6.77 -10.68 -28.72
CA MET A 510 6.49 -9.83 -27.56
C MET A 510 7.25 -10.27 -26.31
N ILE A 511 7.76 -11.50 -26.27
CA ILE A 511 8.45 -12.02 -25.10
C ILE A 511 9.83 -11.37 -25.01
N GLU A 512 10.09 -10.71 -23.90
CA GLU A 512 11.42 -10.21 -23.59
C GLU A 512 12.19 -11.26 -22.77
N GLN A 513 11.58 -11.71 -21.68
CA GLN A 513 12.16 -12.69 -20.79
C GLN A 513 11.09 -13.56 -20.12
N TYR A 514 11.35 -14.85 -20.04
CA TYR A 514 10.62 -15.80 -19.22
C TYR A 514 11.59 -16.41 -18.19
N THR A 515 11.14 -16.53 -16.95
CA THR A 515 11.88 -17.16 -15.86
C THR A 515 10.96 -18.09 -15.07
N GLN A 516 11.38 -19.34 -14.91
CA GLN A 516 10.76 -20.33 -14.04
C GLN A 516 11.77 -20.69 -12.94
N PRO A 517 11.63 -20.15 -11.72
CA PRO A 517 12.58 -20.40 -10.63
C PRO A 517 12.70 -21.89 -10.23
N LEU A 518 11.61 -22.63 -10.42
CA LEU A 518 11.49 -24.07 -10.11
C LEU A 518 11.07 -24.85 -11.37
N PRO A 519 11.98 -25.07 -12.34
CA PRO A 519 11.67 -25.85 -13.54
C PRO A 519 11.48 -27.32 -13.20
N GLN A 520 10.64 -28.03 -13.94
CA GLN A 520 10.43 -29.47 -13.76
C GLN A 520 11.57 -30.24 -14.44
N PRO A 521 12.11 -31.29 -13.81
CA PRO A 521 13.03 -32.19 -14.48
C PRO A 521 12.33 -32.94 -15.63
N SER A 522 13.10 -33.42 -16.60
CA SER A 522 12.55 -34.25 -17.66
C SER A 522 11.90 -35.53 -17.13
N SER A 523 10.98 -36.12 -17.89
CA SER A 523 10.27 -37.36 -17.49
C SER A 523 11.23 -38.50 -17.11
N ALA A 524 12.30 -38.69 -17.88
CA ALA A 524 13.35 -39.67 -17.57
C ALA A 524 14.09 -39.34 -16.25
N MET A 525 14.32 -38.06 -15.97
CA MET A 525 14.91 -37.65 -14.69
C MET A 525 13.93 -37.83 -13.53
N ILE A 526 12.63 -37.57 -13.72
CA ILE A 526 11.60 -37.84 -12.72
C ILE A 526 11.58 -39.32 -12.34
N GLU A 527 11.67 -40.25 -13.31
CA GLU A 527 11.77 -41.68 -13.01
C GLU A 527 13.05 -42.04 -12.26
N ARG A 528 14.17 -41.40 -12.60
CA ARG A 528 15.42 -41.55 -11.84
C ARG A 528 15.28 -41.02 -10.41
N ILE A 529 14.63 -39.88 -10.21
CA ILE A 529 14.37 -39.30 -8.89
C ILE A 529 13.48 -40.26 -8.07
N LYS A 530 12.42 -40.82 -8.68
CA LYS A 530 11.57 -41.84 -8.04
C LYS A 530 12.37 -43.06 -7.60
N SER A 531 13.27 -43.56 -8.46
CA SER A 531 14.18 -44.66 -8.12
C SER A 531 15.05 -44.32 -6.90
N LEU A 532 15.68 -43.14 -6.89
CA LEU A 532 16.52 -42.69 -5.77
C LEU A 532 15.71 -42.52 -4.49
N VAL A 533 14.47 -42.03 -4.57
CA VAL A 533 13.57 -41.95 -3.42
C VAL A 533 13.22 -43.34 -2.89
N GLY A 534 13.05 -44.33 -3.74
CA GLY A 534 12.93 -45.74 -3.33
C GLY A 534 14.17 -46.23 -2.58
N GLU A 535 15.36 -45.87 -3.05
CA GLU A 535 16.64 -46.21 -2.40
C GLU A 535 16.84 -45.53 -1.04
N LEU A 536 16.16 -44.40 -0.75
CA LEU A 536 16.19 -43.77 0.58
C LEU A 536 15.59 -44.66 1.68
N ALA A 537 14.80 -45.67 1.31
CA ALA A 537 14.24 -46.66 2.23
C ALA A 537 14.98 -48.01 2.21
N ALA A 538 16.10 -48.13 1.47
CA ALA A 538 16.88 -49.37 1.42
C ALA A 538 17.40 -49.76 2.82
N ASP A 539 17.53 -51.06 3.11
CA ASP A 539 18.08 -51.53 4.39
C ASP A 539 19.57 -51.16 4.55
N ASP A 540 20.32 -51.11 3.44
CA ASP A 540 21.73 -50.72 3.40
C ASP A 540 21.89 -49.19 3.55
N TRP A 541 22.54 -48.78 4.63
CA TRP A 541 22.78 -47.36 4.93
C TRP A 541 23.62 -46.64 3.87
N LYS A 542 24.54 -47.35 3.18
CA LYS A 542 25.36 -46.76 2.13
C LYS A 542 24.54 -46.40 0.89
N GLN A 543 23.53 -47.20 0.57
CA GLN A 543 22.61 -46.91 -0.53
C GLN A 543 21.79 -45.66 -0.22
N ARG A 544 21.26 -45.55 1.01
CA ARG A 544 20.52 -44.36 1.46
C ARG A 544 21.36 -43.09 1.37
N GLU A 545 22.59 -43.12 1.87
CA GLU A 545 23.48 -41.95 1.84
C GLU A 545 23.86 -41.55 0.40
N ARG A 546 24.13 -42.55 -0.46
CA ARG A 546 24.39 -42.29 -1.88
C ARG A 546 23.18 -41.66 -2.57
N ALA A 547 21.98 -42.19 -2.35
CA ALA A 547 20.76 -41.65 -2.92
C ALA A 547 20.48 -40.21 -2.42
N GLU A 548 20.67 -39.95 -1.13
CA GLU A 548 20.55 -38.63 -0.53
C GLU A 548 21.53 -37.62 -1.15
N SER A 549 22.81 -38.02 -1.29
CA SER A 549 23.85 -37.19 -1.92
C SER A 549 23.53 -36.90 -3.39
N GLN A 550 23.04 -37.89 -4.13
CA GLN A 550 22.65 -37.72 -5.53
C GLN A 550 21.47 -36.75 -5.66
N LEU A 551 20.42 -36.90 -4.85
CA LEU A 551 19.29 -35.97 -4.84
C LEU A 551 19.74 -34.54 -4.47
N ALA A 552 20.61 -34.38 -3.48
CA ALA A 552 21.15 -33.07 -3.08
C ALA A 552 22.07 -32.44 -4.14
N SER A 553 22.67 -33.25 -5.02
CA SER A 553 23.50 -32.79 -6.15
C SER A 553 22.67 -32.28 -7.34
N MET A 554 21.43 -32.76 -7.49
CA MET A 554 20.51 -32.32 -8.55
C MET A 554 19.96 -30.91 -8.33
N GLY A 555 20.18 -30.31 -7.15
CA GLY A 555 19.89 -28.90 -6.89
C GLY A 555 18.40 -28.59 -6.77
N ILE A 556 17.99 -27.41 -7.25
CA ILE A 556 16.63 -26.88 -7.02
C ILE A 556 15.55 -27.58 -7.85
N ALA A 557 15.92 -28.19 -8.98
CA ALA A 557 14.99 -28.83 -9.90
C ALA A 557 14.20 -29.99 -9.26
N VAL A 558 14.75 -30.66 -8.24
CA VAL A 558 14.09 -31.81 -7.59
C VAL A 558 13.10 -31.42 -6.49
N VAL A 559 13.07 -30.15 -6.07
CA VAL A 559 12.32 -29.72 -4.87
C VAL A 559 10.84 -30.04 -4.97
N ASN A 560 10.20 -29.73 -6.12
CA ASN A 560 8.77 -29.97 -6.30
C ASN A 560 8.44 -31.46 -6.34
N THR A 561 9.23 -32.26 -7.07
CA THR A 561 9.03 -33.72 -7.16
C THR A 561 9.25 -34.39 -5.79
N LEU A 562 10.24 -33.95 -5.03
CA LEU A 562 10.49 -34.47 -3.68
C LEU A 562 9.36 -34.13 -2.71
N LYS A 563 8.80 -32.90 -2.76
CA LYS A 563 7.66 -32.50 -1.94
C LYS A 563 6.41 -33.35 -2.25
N GLU A 564 6.17 -33.65 -3.51
CA GLU A 564 5.05 -34.49 -3.95
C GLU A 564 5.21 -35.95 -3.45
N MET A 565 6.38 -36.55 -3.63
CA MET A 565 6.63 -37.94 -3.23
C MET A 565 6.73 -38.13 -1.71
N ARG A 566 7.03 -37.06 -0.97
CA ARG A 566 7.22 -37.11 0.50
C ARG A 566 6.04 -37.76 1.23
N THR A 567 4.81 -37.50 0.82
CA THR A 567 3.61 -38.04 1.50
C THR A 567 3.41 -39.54 1.27
N GLY A 568 4.02 -40.11 0.23
CA GLY A 568 3.86 -41.52 -0.17
C GLY A 568 4.93 -42.47 0.36
N VAL A 569 5.96 -41.98 1.06
CA VAL A 569 7.10 -42.80 1.52
C VAL A 569 7.12 -42.99 3.03
N GLY A 570 7.83 -44.02 3.51
CA GLY A 570 7.97 -44.34 4.93
C GLY A 570 8.76 -43.30 5.74
N PRO A 571 8.67 -43.30 7.10
CA PRO A 571 9.21 -42.24 7.95
C PRO A 571 10.70 -41.93 7.76
N GLU A 572 11.54 -42.96 7.60
CA GLU A 572 12.99 -42.79 7.34
C GLU A 572 13.25 -42.04 6.03
N ALA A 573 12.55 -42.42 4.95
CA ALA A 573 12.67 -41.75 3.66
C ALA A 573 12.16 -40.30 3.73
N GLN A 574 11.07 -40.04 4.46
CA GLN A 574 10.58 -38.67 4.70
C GLN A 574 11.63 -37.79 5.39
N GLN A 575 12.29 -38.31 6.43
CA GLN A 575 13.33 -37.59 7.15
C GLN A 575 14.52 -37.23 6.23
N ARG A 576 14.89 -38.13 5.32
CA ARG A 576 15.97 -37.89 4.34
C ARG A 576 15.54 -36.90 3.26
N ILE A 577 14.31 -36.99 2.76
CA ILE A 577 13.76 -35.96 1.86
C ILE A 577 13.84 -34.58 2.53
N ASP A 578 13.48 -34.47 3.80
CA ASP A 578 13.57 -33.21 4.55
C ASP A 578 15.02 -32.71 4.73
N SER A 579 15.98 -33.63 4.85
CA SER A 579 17.42 -33.31 4.86
C SER A 579 17.85 -32.73 3.51
N VAL A 580 17.49 -33.39 2.40
CA VAL A 580 17.81 -32.92 1.04
C VAL A 580 17.20 -31.55 0.77
N LEU A 581 15.92 -31.35 1.10
CA LEU A 581 15.24 -30.07 0.90
C LEU A 581 15.95 -28.94 1.66
N ARG A 582 16.32 -29.15 2.93
CA ARG A 582 17.10 -28.18 3.72
C ARG A 582 18.46 -27.89 3.10
N GLN A 583 19.17 -28.91 2.62
CA GLN A 583 20.48 -28.72 1.98
C GLN A 583 20.38 -27.90 0.69
N VAL A 584 19.35 -28.13 -0.12
CA VAL A 584 19.10 -27.39 -1.37
C VAL A 584 18.71 -25.94 -1.08
N GLU A 585 17.83 -25.70 -0.10
CA GLU A 585 17.43 -24.35 0.33
C GLU A 585 18.61 -23.54 0.89
N ALA A 586 19.47 -24.18 1.69
CA ALA A 586 20.68 -23.55 2.23
C ALA A 586 21.72 -23.20 1.15
N LYS A 587 21.73 -23.91 0.02
CA LYS A 587 22.54 -23.53 -1.15
C LYS A 587 21.94 -22.34 -1.89
N LYS A 588 20.61 -22.29 -2.05
CA LYS A 588 19.90 -21.16 -2.70
C LYS A 588 20.18 -19.82 -2.00
N SER A 589 20.08 -19.79 -0.66
CA SER A 589 20.32 -18.57 0.11
C SER A 589 21.75 -18.04 -0.02
N LYS A 590 22.75 -18.92 -0.19
CA LYS A 590 24.14 -18.52 -0.42
C LYS A 590 24.38 -17.93 -1.81
N THR A 591 23.71 -18.45 -2.84
CA THR A 591 23.85 -17.95 -4.22
C THR A 591 23.23 -16.56 -4.38
N ASN A 592 22.08 -16.30 -3.76
CA ASN A 592 21.40 -15.00 -3.89
C ASN A 592 22.17 -13.82 -3.25
N VAL A 593 23.05 -14.07 -2.28
CA VAL A 593 23.85 -13.02 -1.62
C VAL A 593 25.09 -12.64 -2.46
N ALA A 594 25.46 -13.45 -3.45
CA ALA A 594 26.73 -13.34 -4.14
C ALA A 594 26.66 -12.71 -5.54
N THR A 595 25.51 -12.21 -5.99
CA THR A 595 25.41 -11.47 -7.25
C THR A 595 25.56 -9.97 -6.95
N PRO A 596 26.73 -9.34 -7.21
CA PRO A 596 26.82 -7.88 -7.23
C PRO A 596 25.90 -7.40 -8.35
N ALA A 597 25.15 -6.32 -8.13
CA ALA A 597 24.44 -5.66 -9.22
C ALA A 597 25.41 -5.46 -10.38
N ALA A 598 25.12 -6.07 -11.53
CA ALA A 598 25.91 -5.89 -12.73
C ALA A 598 25.93 -4.38 -13.02
N GLY A 599 27.09 -3.76 -12.88
CA GLY A 599 27.28 -2.39 -13.35
C GLY A 599 27.10 -2.40 -14.85
N ASP A 600 26.13 -1.63 -15.33
CA ASP A 600 26.06 -1.25 -16.73
C ASP A 600 27.36 -0.49 -17.07
N GLU A 601 28.23 -1.11 -17.85
CA GLU A 601 29.26 -0.43 -18.65
C GLU A 601 28.70 0.01 -20.00
#